data_AF-R0ABU0-F1
#
_entry.id   AF-R0ABU0-F1
#
_cell.length_a   1.000
_cell.length_b   1.000
_cell.length_c   1.000
_cell.angle_alpha   90.00
_cell.angle_beta   90.00
_cell.angle_gamma   90.00
#
_symmetry.space_group_name_H-M   'P 1'
#
loop_
_entity.id
_entity.type
_entity.pdbx_description
1 polymer ?
#
loop_
_entity_poly.entity_id
_entity_poly.type
_entity_poly.pdbx_seq_one_letter_code
_entity_poly.pdbx_strand_id
1 'polypeptide(L)'
;MKRIVMYINQFFGGIGGEDKAGYEPSVEEGPVGPGNVILSCLKDAEITHTIICGDNFMTGHRDEAIERMDQFLEGIEFDLFLAGPAFQSGRYGMSCGEICKYITEKYHVTAITSMNEENPGVAAYAKTPDVYIMRGSKSAVRMRQDASAMAGLAAKVLSGEEILWAEAEGYFPHGVRVSVKSEEAPADRAVRMMLSKLQGQPFKTEFPIEQEDTVVPAAPVDAGRAKIAVITTGSLVPVGNPDRIPSGSASVWKRYDIRGLEAFKKNEFYSVHGGFSTNNVNEDPEVLVPLTALKEAEREGKIGKLDDYYYVTTGNLTILKEARKMGREIVEQLKMDGIQAAIMVAT
;
A
#
# COMPACT_ATOMS: atom_id res chain seq x y z
N MET A 1 -7.79 35.33 -7.10
CA MET A 1 -6.65 34.91 -6.28
C MET A 1 -6.95 33.51 -5.78
N LYS A 2 -6.00 32.59 -5.88
CA LYS A 2 -6.18 31.20 -5.41
C LYS A 2 -6.06 31.14 -3.89
N ARG A 3 -6.97 30.41 -3.24
CA ARG A 3 -7.05 30.36 -1.77
C ARG A 3 -6.44 29.06 -1.25
N ILE A 4 -5.57 29.17 -0.27
CA ILE A 4 -4.89 28.05 0.36
C ILE A 4 -5.26 28.02 1.85
N VAL A 5 -5.48 26.81 2.36
CA VAL A 5 -5.52 26.53 3.79
C VAL A 5 -4.29 25.71 4.15
N MET A 6 -3.67 26.03 5.29
CA MET A 6 -2.47 25.34 5.75
C MET A 6 -2.68 24.69 7.12
N TYR A 7 -2.09 23.53 7.35
CA TYR A 7 -1.99 22.87 8.65
C TYR A 7 -0.54 22.82 9.13
N ILE A 8 -0.32 23.20 10.39
CA ILE A 8 0.97 23.06 11.07
C ILE A 8 0.82 22.59 12.51
N ASN A 9 1.90 22.06 13.09
CA ASN A 9 1.89 21.71 14.52
C ASN A 9 2.12 22.93 15.42
N GLN A 10 1.96 22.71 16.72
CA GLN A 10 2.13 23.73 17.76
C GLN A 10 3.50 24.43 17.74
N PHE A 11 4.56 23.72 17.32
CA PHE A 11 5.91 24.29 17.27
C PHE A 11 6.04 25.31 16.15
N PHE A 12 5.63 24.94 14.94
CA PHE A 12 5.65 25.87 13.79
C PHE A 12 4.57 26.94 13.89
N GLY A 13 3.50 26.69 14.65
CA GLY A 13 2.49 27.67 15.03
C GLY A 13 2.95 28.69 16.08
N GLY A 14 4.15 28.54 16.66
CA GLY A 14 4.67 29.47 17.67
C GLY A 14 4.05 29.32 19.06
N ILE A 15 3.32 28.24 19.31
CA ILE A 15 2.64 27.97 20.60
C ILE A 15 3.63 27.43 21.65
N GLY A 16 4.55 26.55 21.25
CA GLY A 16 5.53 25.95 22.15
C GLY A 16 6.09 24.63 21.64
N GLY A 17 6.93 23.97 22.45
CA GLY A 17 7.59 22.72 22.09
C GLY A 17 6.78 21.49 22.50
N GLU A 18 7.48 20.49 23.05
CA GLU A 18 6.87 19.25 23.53
C GLU A 18 5.90 19.47 24.69
N ASP A 19 6.16 20.46 25.54
CA ASP A 19 5.31 20.84 26.68
C ASP A 19 3.92 21.34 26.25
N LYS A 20 3.81 21.79 25.00
CA LYS A 20 2.56 22.23 24.37
C LYS A 20 2.03 21.26 23.33
N ALA A 21 2.58 20.04 23.22
CA ALA A 21 2.13 19.07 22.22
C ALA A 21 0.66 18.62 22.40
N GLY A 22 0.05 18.85 23.56
CA GLY A 22 -1.39 18.62 23.79
C GLY A 22 -2.30 19.80 23.41
N TYR A 23 -1.78 20.83 22.74
CA TYR A 23 -2.57 22.01 22.35
C TYR A 23 -3.74 21.64 21.44
N GLU A 24 -4.93 22.11 21.80
CA GLU A 24 -6.17 21.89 21.04
C GLU A 24 -6.12 22.57 19.66
N PRO A 25 -6.87 22.09 18.66
CA PRO A 25 -6.92 22.74 17.35
C PRO A 25 -7.37 24.20 17.45
N SER A 26 -6.64 25.09 16.77
CA SER A 26 -7.02 26.48 16.57
C SER A 26 -6.83 26.88 15.10
N VAL A 27 -7.40 28.03 14.72
CA VAL A 27 -7.25 28.60 13.38
C VAL A 27 -6.81 30.06 13.50
N GLU A 28 -5.82 30.43 12.69
CA GLU A 28 -5.33 31.79 12.55
C GLU A 28 -5.61 32.27 11.12
N GLU A 29 -6.02 33.54 10.97
CA GLU A 29 -6.13 34.16 9.65
C GLU A 29 -4.73 34.46 9.10
N GLY A 30 -4.48 34.07 7.84
CA GLY A 30 -3.22 34.31 7.15
C GLY A 30 -2.15 33.24 7.34
N PRO A 31 -0.92 33.49 6.83
CA PRO A 31 0.19 32.56 6.87
C PRO A 31 0.90 32.54 8.24
N VAL A 32 1.10 31.34 8.80
CA VAL A 32 1.92 31.14 10.03
C VAL A 32 3.13 30.25 9.75
N GLY A 33 4.25 30.54 10.40
CA GLY A 33 5.48 29.73 10.35
C GLY A 33 5.96 29.47 8.92
N PRO A 34 6.08 28.19 8.47
CA PRO A 34 6.51 27.85 7.12
C PRO A 34 5.59 28.40 6.01
N GLY A 35 4.32 28.71 6.32
CA GLY A 35 3.39 29.34 5.38
C GLY A 35 3.91 30.67 4.82
N ASN A 36 4.67 31.43 5.62
CA ASN A 36 5.30 32.67 5.16
C ASN A 36 6.34 32.43 4.05
N VAL A 37 7.11 31.34 4.14
CA VAL A 37 8.09 30.98 3.11
C VAL A 37 7.36 30.51 1.85
N ILE A 38 6.33 29.67 2.00
CA ILE A 38 5.54 29.17 0.88
C ILE A 38 4.91 30.35 0.13
N LEU A 39 4.23 31.25 0.83
CA LEU A 39 3.58 32.41 0.24
C LEU A 39 4.57 33.30 -0.51
N SER A 40 5.78 33.50 0.03
CA SER A 40 6.82 34.30 -0.65
C SER A 40 7.31 33.71 -1.99
N CYS A 41 7.04 32.42 -2.24
CA CYS A 41 7.36 31.74 -3.48
C CYS A 41 6.19 31.73 -4.50
N LEU A 42 4.98 32.12 -4.08
CA LEU A 42 3.77 32.13 -4.89
C LEU A 42 3.43 33.56 -5.34
N LYS A 43 2.83 33.69 -6.53
CA LYS A 43 2.48 35.01 -7.11
C LYS A 43 0.98 35.34 -7.02
N ASP A 44 0.12 34.38 -7.38
CA ASP A 44 -1.33 34.59 -7.53
C ASP A 44 -2.17 33.76 -6.53
N ALA A 45 -1.59 33.49 -5.37
CA ALA A 45 -2.21 32.69 -4.32
C ALA A 45 -2.00 33.32 -2.94
N GLU A 46 -2.92 33.04 -2.02
CA GLU A 46 -2.87 33.46 -0.63
C GLU A 46 -3.13 32.28 0.30
N ILE A 47 -2.43 32.26 1.44
CA ILE A 47 -2.81 31.41 2.57
C ILE A 47 -3.81 32.21 3.39
N THR A 48 -5.08 31.82 3.29
CA THR A 48 -6.19 32.52 3.95
C THR A 48 -6.28 32.16 5.42
N HIS A 49 -6.03 30.88 5.75
CA HIS A 49 -6.13 30.35 7.10
C HIS A 49 -5.01 29.35 7.36
N THR A 50 -4.48 29.37 8.58
CA THR A 50 -3.57 28.36 9.09
C THR A 50 -4.16 27.68 10.32
N ILE A 51 -4.39 26.37 10.24
CA ILE A 51 -4.81 25.53 11.34
C ILE A 51 -3.56 25.10 12.12
N ILE A 52 -3.62 25.22 13.45
CA ILE A 52 -2.56 24.82 14.37
C ILE A 52 -3.10 23.75 15.32
N CYS A 53 -2.41 22.61 15.44
CA CYS A 53 -2.80 21.56 16.39
C CYS A 53 -1.57 20.93 17.05
N GLY A 54 -1.68 20.57 18.32
CA GLY A 54 -0.65 19.83 19.02
C GLY A 54 -0.51 18.40 18.51
N ASP A 55 0.74 17.94 18.32
CA ASP A 55 1.04 16.58 17.86
C ASP A 55 0.42 15.48 18.74
N ASN A 56 0.42 15.65 20.07
CA ASN A 56 -0.17 14.69 21.01
C ASN A 56 -1.69 14.78 21.03
N PHE A 57 -2.27 15.96 20.79
CA PHE A 57 -3.73 16.10 20.68
C PHE A 57 -4.23 15.34 19.44
N MET A 58 -3.63 15.59 18.27
CA MET A 58 -4.00 14.91 17.03
C MET A 58 -3.78 13.38 17.11
N THR A 59 -2.70 12.94 17.76
CA THR A 59 -2.42 11.50 17.92
C THR A 59 -3.36 10.83 18.94
N GLY A 60 -3.69 11.53 20.04
CA GLY A 60 -4.48 10.97 21.15
C GLY A 60 -6.00 11.10 20.98
N HIS A 61 -6.47 12.12 20.26
CA HIS A 61 -7.89 12.46 20.08
C HIS A 61 -8.18 12.72 18.59
N ARG A 62 -7.72 11.81 17.73
CA ARG A 62 -7.71 12.00 16.27
C ARG A 62 -9.07 12.43 15.70
N ASP A 63 -10.12 11.67 15.98
CA ASP A 63 -11.43 11.90 15.36
C ASP A 63 -12.02 13.25 15.82
N GLU A 64 -11.84 13.59 17.10
CA GLU A 64 -12.21 14.90 17.67
C GLU A 64 -11.41 16.04 17.06
N ALA A 65 -10.09 15.86 16.87
CA ALA A 65 -9.23 16.87 16.27
C ALA A 65 -9.66 17.17 14.83
N ILE A 66 -9.92 16.13 14.03
CA ILE A 66 -10.40 16.27 12.65
C ILE A 66 -11.76 16.95 12.62
N GLU A 67 -12.71 16.55 13.47
CA GLU A 67 -14.04 17.15 13.53
C GLU A 67 -13.98 18.65 13.86
N ARG A 68 -13.15 19.06 14.83
CA ARG A 68 -12.98 20.49 15.15
C ARG A 68 -12.30 21.27 14.03
N MET A 69 -11.26 20.70 13.41
CA MET A 69 -10.59 21.33 12.27
C MET A 69 -11.54 21.48 11.07
N ASP A 70 -12.41 20.51 10.85
CA ASP A 70 -13.44 20.55 9.81
C ASP A 70 -14.49 21.62 10.07
N GLN A 71 -14.92 21.80 11.32
CA GLN A 71 -15.81 22.90 11.71
C GLN A 71 -15.19 24.28 11.42
N PHE A 72 -13.87 24.43 11.58
CA PHE A 72 -13.19 25.68 11.20
C PHE A 72 -13.23 25.95 9.70
N LEU A 73 -13.36 24.92 8.87
CA LEU A 73 -13.39 25.01 7.42
C LEU A 73 -14.79 25.18 6.84
N GLU A 74 -15.84 25.07 7.66
CA GLU A 74 -17.21 25.30 7.20
C GLU A 74 -17.38 26.71 6.61
N GLY A 75 -17.78 26.77 5.34
CA GLY A 75 -17.95 28.04 4.62
C GLY A 75 -16.65 28.68 4.12
N ILE A 76 -15.48 28.06 4.37
CA ILE A 76 -14.20 28.51 3.81
C ILE A 76 -13.98 27.82 2.47
N GLU A 77 -13.91 28.59 1.39
CA GLU A 77 -13.50 28.09 0.08
C GLU A 77 -11.97 28.12 -0.05
N PHE A 78 -11.38 27.01 -0.49
CA PHE A 78 -9.96 26.90 -0.80
C PHE A 78 -9.73 26.00 -2.01
N ASP A 79 -8.69 26.30 -2.78
CA ASP A 79 -8.30 25.60 -4.01
C ASP A 79 -7.23 24.52 -3.76
N LEU A 80 -6.50 24.64 -2.65
CA LEU A 80 -5.38 23.78 -2.30
C LEU A 80 -5.23 23.70 -0.78
N PHE A 81 -4.85 22.53 -0.28
CA PHE A 81 -4.49 22.33 1.11
C PHE A 81 -3.00 22.02 1.27
N LEU A 82 -2.36 22.65 2.25
CA LEU A 82 -0.95 22.42 2.57
C LEU A 82 -0.79 21.91 4.00
N ALA A 83 0.15 21.00 4.24
CA ALA A 83 0.49 20.58 5.60
C ALA A 83 2.01 20.44 5.79
N GLY A 84 2.55 20.88 6.93
CA GLY A 84 3.99 20.74 7.20
C GLY A 84 4.84 21.92 6.71
N PRO A 85 6.11 21.73 6.33
CA PRO A 85 6.85 20.47 6.23
C PRO A 85 6.99 19.73 7.58
N ALA A 86 6.95 18.40 7.57
CA ALA A 86 7.00 17.57 8.78
C ALA A 86 8.35 16.88 9.04
N PHE A 87 9.29 16.95 8.11
CA PHE A 87 10.66 16.41 8.26
C PHE A 87 10.65 14.93 8.70
N GLN A 88 11.54 14.52 9.60
CA GLN A 88 11.54 13.21 10.25
C GLN A 88 10.66 13.14 11.53
N SER A 89 9.80 14.14 11.78
CA SER A 89 8.94 14.12 12.98
C SER A 89 7.79 13.12 12.79
N GLY A 90 7.82 12.01 13.53
CA GLY A 90 6.87 10.91 13.37
C GLY A 90 5.42 11.29 13.62
N ARG A 91 5.10 11.85 14.79
CA ARG A 91 3.71 12.25 15.13
C ARG A 91 3.20 13.35 14.20
N TYR A 92 4.05 14.32 13.88
CA TYR A 92 3.67 15.42 13.00
C TYR A 92 3.46 14.98 11.56
N GLY A 93 4.30 14.07 11.04
CA GLY A 93 4.13 13.50 9.70
C GLY A 93 2.86 12.66 9.58
N MET A 94 2.56 11.84 10.59
CA MET A 94 1.27 11.12 10.66
C MET A 94 0.09 12.09 10.67
N SER A 95 0.17 13.16 11.47
CA SER A 95 -0.87 14.18 11.56
C SER A 95 -1.09 14.91 10.22
N CYS A 96 -0.01 15.34 9.56
CA CYS A 96 -0.05 15.96 8.24
C CYS A 96 -0.69 15.02 7.19
N GLY A 97 -0.29 13.75 7.17
CA GLY A 97 -0.84 12.77 6.24
C GLY A 97 -2.33 12.50 6.45
N GLU A 98 -2.76 12.34 7.71
CA GLU A 98 -4.15 12.09 8.07
C GLU A 98 -5.07 13.25 7.66
N ILE A 99 -4.71 14.49 7.98
CA ILE A 99 -5.54 15.64 7.61
C ILE A 99 -5.54 15.88 6.10
N CYS A 100 -4.41 15.70 5.40
CA CYS A 100 -4.36 15.77 3.94
C CYS A 100 -5.30 14.75 3.28
N LYS A 101 -5.33 13.51 3.79
CA LYS A 101 -6.26 12.48 3.34
C LYS A 101 -7.71 12.88 3.59
N TYR A 102 -8.04 13.35 4.79
CA TYR A 102 -9.40 13.79 5.10
C TYR A 102 -9.87 14.91 4.16
N ILE A 103 -9.01 15.90 3.92
CA ILE A 103 -9.33 17.06 3.08
C ILE A 103 -9.53 16.65 1.61
N THR A 104 -8.67 15.78 1.07
CA THR A 104 -8.83 15.27 -0.31
C THR A 104 -10.12 14.45 -0.46
N GLU A 105 -10.45 13.60 0.50
CA GLU A 105 -11.66 12.76 0.47
C GLU A 105 -12.95 13.58 0.60
N LYS A 106 -12.98 14.60 1.47
CA LYS A 106 -14.18 15.38 1.76
C LYS A 106 -14.37 16.61 0.88
N TYR A 107 -13.31 17.39 0.69
CA TYR A 107 -13.38 18.67 -0.03
C TYR A 107 -12.96 18.54 -1.50
N HIS A 108 -12.43 17.38 -1.91
CA HIS A 108 -12.00 17.12 -3.29
C HIS A 108 -10.97 18.13 -3.81
N VAL A 109 -10.12 18.63 -2.91
CA VAL A 109 -8.99 19.50 -3.26
C VAL A 109 -7.68 18.75 -3.06
N THR A 110 -6.71 19.02 -3.92
CA THR A 110 -5.37 18.45 -3.80
C THR A 110 -4.71 18.90 -2.50
N ALA A 111 -4.01 17.98 -1.84
CA ALA A 111 -3.25 18.27 -0.64
C ALA A 111 -1.75 18.02 -0.86
N ILE A 112 -0.90 18.94 -0.39
CA ILE A 112 0.57 18.82 -0.51
C ILE A 112 1.19 18.90 0.88
N THR A 113 2.10 17.98 1.16
CA THR A 113 2.93 17.97 2.37
C THR A 113 4.36 17.61 2.04
N SER A 114 5.26 17.61 3.03
CA SER A 114 6.66 17.22 2.86
C SER A 114 7.15 16.45 4.07
N MET A 115 7.81 15.32 3.83
CA MET A 115 8.27 14.40 4.88
C MET A 115 9.61 13.78 4.49
N ASN A 116 10.44 13.48 5.48
CA ASN A 116 11.61 12.64 5.26
C ASN A 116 11.19 11.19 4.98
N GLU A 117 11.99 10.43 4.21
CA GLU A 117 11.70 9.03 3.88
C GLU A 117 11.56 8.12 5.10
N GLU A 118 12.24 8.43 6.21
CA GLU A 118 12.15 7.69 7.47
C GLU A 118 10.91 8.09 8.30
N ASN A 119 10.10 9.05 7.84
CA ASN A 119 8.87 9.46 8.51
C ASN A 119 7.76 8.42 8.27
N PRO A 120 7.11 7.87 9.34
CA PRO A 120 6.04 6.88 9.20
C PRO A 120 4.84 7.37 8.36
N GLY A 121 4.60 8.68 8.30
CA GLY A 121 3.55 9.26 7.46
C GLY A 121 3.74 8.99 5.96
N VAL A 122 4.98 8.82 5.50
CA VAL A 122 5.26 8.44 4.10
C VAL A 122 4.67 7.07 3.80
N ALA A 123 5.01 6.06 4.59
CA ALA A 123 4.51 4.70 4.38
C ALA A 123 2.98 4.61 4.50
N ALA A 124 2.39 5.40 5.40
CA ALA A 124 0.95 5.39 5.64
C ALA A 124 0.13 6.10 4.55
N TYR A 125 0.63 7.21 3.98
CA TYR A 125 -0.18 8.10 3.13
C TYR A 125 0.38 8.37 1.74
N ALA A 126 1.61 7.95 1.41
CA ALA A 126 2.17 8.23 0.08
C ALA A 126 1.41 7.54 -1.07
N LYS A 127 0.58 6.52 -0.80
CA LYS A 127 -0.27 5.87 -1.81
C LYS A 127 -1.69 6.45 -1.87
N THR A 128 -1.98 7.51 -1.10
CA THR A 128 -3.30 8.15 -1.08
C THR A 128 -3.46 9.02 -2.33
N PRO A 129 -4.52 8.83 -3.15
CA PRO A 129 -4.80 9.71 -4.29
C PRO A 129 -4.90 11.18 -3.87
N ASP A 130 -4.40 12.07 -4.72
CA ASP A 130 -4.46 13.54 -4.54
C ASP A 130 -3.73 14.09 -3.29
N VAL A 131 -3.04 13.25 -2.53
CA VAL A 131 -2.09 13.64 -1.48
C VAL A 131 -0.66 13.52 -2.02
N TYR A 132 -0.01 14.65 -2.24
CA TYR A 132 1.39 14.69 -2.68
C TYR A 132 2.32 14.90 -1.49
N ILE A 133 3.12 13.89 -1.18
CA ILE A 133 4.17 13.98 -0.14
C ILE A 133 5.50 14.26 -0.81
N MET A 134 5.98 15.50 -0.74
CA MET A 134 7.30 15.90 -1.21
C MET A 134 8.40 15.22 -0.40
N ARG A 135 9.50 14.87 -1.07
CA ARG A 135 10.71 14.34 -0.41
C ARG A 135 11.38 15.45 0.39
N GLY A 136 11.17 15.41 1.70
CA GLY A 136 11.66 16.38 2.66
C GLY A 136 12.96 15.99 3.36
N SER A 137 13.53 16.96 4.06
CA SER A 137 14.77 16.84 4.81
C SER A 137 14.56 16.23 6.19
N LYS A 138 15.65 15.75 6.84
CA LYS A 138 15.57 15.14 8.18
C LYS A 138 15.15 16.11 9.29
N SER A 139 15.47 17.41 9.17
CA SER A 139 15.24 18.39 10.24
C SER A 139 14.81 19.77 9.75
N ALA A 140 14.21 20.54 10.67
CA ALA A 140 13.72 21.89 10.45
C ALA A 140 14.79 22.91 10.02
N VAL A 141 16.09 22.59 10.15
CA VAL A 141 17.18 23.43 9.62
C VAL A 141 17.02 23.68 8.11
N ARG A 142 16.42 22.72 7.40
CA ARG A 142 16.12 22.80 5.97
C ARG A 142 14.69 23.24 5.66
N MET A 143 13.94 23.77 6.64
CA MET A 143 12.54 24.17 6.47
C MET A 143 12.31 25.07 5.26
N ARG A 144 13.18 26.07 5.03
CA ARG A 144 13.04 26.96 3.87
C ARG A 144 13.13 26.19 2.55
N GLN A 145 14.04 25.22 2.45
CA GLN A 145 14.20 24.39 1.26
C GLN A 145 12.98 23.50 1.03
N ASP A 146 12.51 22.80 2.06
CA ASP A 146 11.36 21.90 1.96
C ASP A 146 10.06 22.68 1.66
N ALA A 147 9.88 23.85 2.27
CA ALA A 147 8.75 24.75 2.00
C ALA A 147 8.78 25.32 0.57
N SER A 148 9.96 25.72 0.06
CA SER A 148 10.08 26.15 -1.33
C SER A 148 9.79 25.03 -2.33
N ALA A 149 10.18 23.78 -2.02
CA ALA A 149 9.84 22.63 -2.85
C ALA A 149 8.31 22.38 -2.88
N MET A 150 7.65 22.44 -1.72
CA MET A 150 6.18 22.38 -1.64
C MET A 150 5.52 23.51 -2.45
N ALA A 151 6.05 24.74 -2.37
CA ALA A 151 5.52 25.87 -3.13
C ALA A 151 5.64 25.68 -4.64
N GLY A 152 6.71 25.03 -5.11
CA GLY A 152 6.89 24.71 -6.54
C GLY A 152 5.78 23.80 -7.08
N LEU A 153 5.46 22.73 -6.35
CA LEU A 153 4.35 21.85 -6.73
C LEU A 153 3.00 22.55 -6.55
N ALA A 154 2.82 23.32 -5.48
CA ALA A 154 1.60 24.10 -5.24
C ALA A 154 1.32 25.07 -6.40
N ALA A 155 2.34 25.76 -6.92
CA ALA A 155 2.20 26.67 -8.05
C ALA A 155 1.65 25.95 -9.29
N LYS A 156 2.16 24.76 -9.61
CA LYS A 156 1.67 23.93 -10.74
C LYS A 156 0.22 23.49 -10.55
N VAL A 157 -0.13 23.01 -9.36
CA VAL A 157 -1.51 22.59 -9.05
C VAL A 157 -2.47 23.77 -9.24
N LEU A 158 -2.10 24.95 -8.73
CA LEU A 158 -2.92 26.15 -8.79
C LEU A 158 -3.04 26.75 -10.20
N SER A 159 -2.01 26.58 -11.04
CA SER A 159 -2.03 27.00 -12.46
C SER A 159 -2.71 25.98 -13.37
N GLY A 160 -3.03 24.78 -12.88
CA GLY A 160 -3.59 23.69 -13.68
C GLY A 160 -2.58 23.05 -14.63
N GLU A 161 -1.29 23.20 -14.35
CA GLU A 161 -0.22 22.51 -15.08
C GLU A 161 -0.25 21.00 -14.81
N GLU A 162 0.19 20.22 -15.79
CA GLU A 162 0.31 18.77 -15.63
C GLU A 162 1.35 18.44 -14.55
N ILE A 163 0.93 17.65 -13.56
CA ILE A 163 1.83 17.10 -12.54
C ILE A 163 2.49 15.87 -13.12
N LEU A 164 3.81 15.90 -13.26
CA LEU A 164 4.58 14.79 -13.81
C LEU A 164 4.76 13.67 -12.77
N TRP A 165 5.51 12.63 -13.15
CA TRP A 165 5.82 11.51 -12.26
C TRP A 165 6.66 11.95 -11.06
N ALA A 166 6.55 11.17 -9.99
CA ALA A 166 7.15 11.41 -8.67
C ALA A 166 8.61 11.89 -8.69
N GLU A 167 9.44 11.34 -9.57
CA GLU A 167 10.86 11.73 -9.67
C GLU A 167 11.09 13.07 -10.37
N ALA A 168 10.25 13.44 -11.35
CA ALA A 168 10.34 14.73 -12.01
C ALA A 168 9.87 15.87 -11.09
N GLU A 169 8.86 15.61 -10.25
CA GLU A 169 8.30 16.60 -9.34
C GLU A 169 8.90 16.56 -7.93
N GLY A 170 9.55 15.46 -7.54
CA GLY A 170 10.19 15.30 -6.24
C GLY A 170 9.28 14.80 -5.10
N TYR A 171 8.14 14.18 -5.41
CA TYR A 171 7.26 13.54 -4.41
C TYR A 171 7.52 12.02 -4.26
N PHE A 172 6.92 11.39 -3.25
CA PHE A 172 6.93 9.93 -3.08
C PHE A 172 5.85 9.28 -3.96
N PRO A 173 6.18 8.21 -4.72
CA PRO A 173 5.26 7.66 -5.71
C PRO A 173 3.99 7.08 -5.09
N HIS A 174 2.85 7.30 -5.76
CA HIS A 174 1.54 6.77 -5.37
C HIS A 174 1.34 5.27 -5.63
N GLY A 175 2.33 4.61 -6.26
CA GLY A 175 2.20 3.22 -6.73
C GLY A 175 1.29 3.07 -7.97
N VAL A 176 0.92 4.17 -8.61
CA VAL A 176 0.12 4.19 -9.85
C VAL A 176 1.05 4.19 -11.06
N ARG A 177 0.75 3.34 -12.05
CA ARG A 177 1.44 3.33 -13.34
C ARG A 177 0.55 3.98 -14.40
N VAL A 178 1.09 4.97 -15.09
CA VAL A 178 0.41 5.68 -16.17
C VAL A 178 1.17 5.43 -17.47
N SER A 179 0.43 5.18 -18.55
CA SER A 179 1.03 5.07 -19.88
C SER A 179 1.42 6.44 -20.40
N VAL A 180 2.71 6.62 -20.67
CA VAL A 180 3.25 7.87 -21.23
C VAL A 180 3.76 7.63 -22.65
N LYS A 181 3.68 8.67 -23.49
CA LYS A 181 4.28 8.65 -24.82
C LYS A 181 5.78 8.92 -24.67
N SER A 182 6.62 8.03 -25.20
CA SER A 182 8.07 8.21 -25.22
C SER A 182 8.56 8.49 -26.64
N GLU A 183 9.58 9.33 -26.77
CA GLU A 183 10.24 9.64 -28.04
C GLU A 183 11.18 8.51 -28.50
N GLU A 184 11.66 7.69 -27.57
CA GLU A 184 12.54 6.56 -27.87
C GLU A 184 11.75 5.24 -27.98
N ALA A 185 12.21 4.30 -28.81
CA ALA A 185 11.56 3.01 -28.96
C ALA A 185 11.74 2.13 -27.70
N PRO A 186 10.71 1.38 -27.24
CA PRO A 186 10.82 0.53 -26.06
C PRO A 186 11.96 -0.50 -26.12
N ALA A 187 12.24 -1.04 -27.31
CA ALA A 187 13.32 -2.00 -27.53
C ALA A 187 14.70 -1.38 -27.23
N ASP A 188 14.95 -0.15 -27.70
CA ASP A 188 16.23 0.54 -27.49
C ASP A 188 16.46 0.84 -26.01
N ARG A 189 15.43 1.30 -25.31
CA ARG A 189 15.50 1.59 -23.87
C ARG A 189 15.78 0.31 -23.07
N ALA A 190 15.10 -0.79 -23.39
CA ALA A 190 15.30 -2.08 -22.74
C ALA A 190 16.71 -2.64 -22.98
N VAL A 191 17.19 -2.62 -24.22
CA VAL A 191 18.54 -3.10 -24.58
C VAL A 191 19.61 -2.23 -23.92
N ARG A 192 19.46 -0.91 -23.95
CA ARG A 192 20.40 0.02 -23.29
C ARG A 192 20.49 -0.26 -21.80
N MET A 193 19.35 -0.40 -21.11
CA MET A 193 19.32 -0.76 -19.68
C MET A 193 20.00 -2.10 -19.42
N MET A 194 19.75 -3.12 -20.25
CA MET A 194 20.38 -4.43 -20.14
C MET A 194 21.91 -4.34 -20.29
N LEU A 195 22.40 -3.60 -21.29
CA LEU A 195 23.84 -3.41 -21.51
C LEU A 195 24.49 -2.67 -20.35
N SER A 196 23.88 -1.60 -19.84
CA SER A 196 24.35 -0.90 -18.63
C SER A 196 24.45 -1.86 -17.44
N LYS A 197 23.41 -2.68 -17.21
CA LYS A 197 23.39 -3.67 -16.13
C LYS A 197 24.50 -4.71 -16.27
N LEU A 198 24.70 -5.26 -17.47
CA LEU A 198 25.74 -6.26 -17.75
C LEU A 198 27.16 -5.71 -17.55
N GLN A 199 27.34 -4.40 -17.74
CA GLN A 199 28.62 -3.71 -17.57
C GLN A 199 28.84 -3.17 -16.15
N GLY A 200 27.89 -3.39 -15.23
CA GLY A 200 27.95 -2.82 -13.88
C GLY A 200 27.81 -1.30 -13.84
N GLN A 201 27.28 -0.69 -14.91
CA GLN A 201 27.01 0.75 -14.97
C GLN A 201 25.68 1.08 -14.27
N PRO A 202 25.49 2.31 -13.75
CA PRO A 202 24.21 2.76 -13.25
C PRO A 202 23.11 2.59 -14.31
N PHE A 203 21.97 2.04 -13.91
CA PHE A 203 20.80 1.89 -14.76
C PHE A 203 19.54 2.19 -13.95
N LYS A 204 18.49 2.60 -14.65
CA LYS A 204 17.17 2.86 -14.07
C LYS A 204 16.15 1.98 -14.78
N THR A 205 15.35 1.24 -14.01
CA THR A 205 14.25 0.45 -14.56
C THR A 205 12.99 1.30 -14.73
N GLU A 206 12.34 1.19 -15.89
CA GLU A 206 10.99 1.74 -16.12
C GLU A 206 9.92 0.92 -15.39
N PHE A 207 10.26 -0.32 -15.00
CA PHE A 207 9.44 -1.21 -14.21
C PHE A 207 10.14 -1.48 -12.88
N PRO A 208 10.09 -0.53 -11.92
CA PRO A 208 10.48 -0.84 -10.57
C PRO A 208 9.55 -1.93 -10.04
N ILE A 209 10.14 -3.03 -9.61
CA ILE A 209 9.46 -4.04 -8.81
C ILE A 209 9.49 -3.47 -7.40
N GLU A 210 8.34 -2.96 -6.93
CA GLU A 210 8.21 -2.60 -5.52
C GLU A 210 8.50 -3.84 -4.68
N GLN A 211 9.39 -3.74 -3.70
CA GLN A 211 9.51 -4.77 -2.68
C GLN A 211 8.24 -4.71 -1.82
N GLU A 212 7.31 -5.64 -2.03
CA GLU A 212 6.12 -5.78 -1.18
C GLU A 212 6.32 -6.80 -0.04
N ASP A 213 5.67 -6.47 1.08
CA ASP A 213 5.41 -7.20 2.32
C ASP A 213 6.31 -8.42 2.62
N THR A 214 7.32 -8.21 3.46
CA THR A 214 7.90 -9.29 4.24
C THR A 214 6.91 -9.71 5.33
N VAL A 215 6.26 -10.86 5.14
CA VAL A 215 5.52 -11.51 6.23
C VAL A 215 6.52 -12.13 7.22
N VAL A 216 6.26 -11.95 8.52
CA VAL A 216 7.03 -12.65 9.55
C VAL A 216 6.78 -14.15 9.36
N PRO A 217 7.83 -14.98 9.17
CA PRO A 217 7.65 -16.42 9.06
C PRO A 217 6.88 -16.97 10.26
N ALA A 218 5.95 -17.91 10.01
CA ALA A 218 5.24 -18.59 11.08
C ALA A 218 6.23 -19.31 12.00
N ALA A 219 5.89 -19.40 13.29
CA ALA A 219 6.67 -20.19 14.24
C ALA A 219 6.73 -21.66 13.78
N PRO A 220 7.87 -22.36 13.99
CA PRO A 220 7.99 -23.75 13.61
C PRO A 220 6.99 -24.63 14.37
N VAL A 221 6.49 -25.66 13.71
CA VAL A 221 5.62 -26.69 14.32
C VAL A 221 6.33 -28.03 14.36
N ASP A 222 5.97 -28.88 15.32
CA ASP A 222 6.35 -30.29 15.31
C ASP A 222 5.48 -31.04 14.30
N ALA A 223 6.00 -31.19 13.08
CA ALA A 223 5.26 -31.74 11.95
C ALA A 223 4.67 -33.12 12.26
N GLY A 224 5.43 -34.01 12.92
CA GLY A 224 5.00 -35.38 13.26
C GLY A 224 3.83 -35.45 14.25
N ARG A 225 3.45 -34.33 14.87
CA ARG A 225 2.28 -34.22 15.77
C ARG A 225 1.19 -33.28 15.24
N ALA A 226 1.49 -32.53 14.19
CA ALA A 226 0.59 -31.53 13.65
C ALA A 226 -0.41 -32.15 12.66
N LYS A 227 -1.65 -31.65 12.69
CA LYS A 227 -2.60 -31.75 11.61
C LYS A 227 -2.27 -30.67 10.58
N ILE A 228 -2.03 -31.10 9.34
CA ILE A 228 -1.52 -30.27 8.25
C ILE A 228 -2.58 -30.13 7.15
N ALA A 229 -2.86 -28.91 6.70
CA ALA A 229 -3.65 -28.64 5.50
C ALA A 229 -2.78 -28.47 4.26
N VAL A 230 -3.41 -28.61 3.10
CA VAL A 230 -2.84 -28.23 1.80
C VAL A 230 -3.68 -27.15 1.18
N ILE A 231 -3.03 -26.07 0.76
CA ILE A 231 -3.65 -24.93 0.10
C ILE A 231 -2.99 -24.78 -1.27
N THR A 232 -3.77 -24.64 -2.33
CA THR A 232 -3.26 -24.38 -3.68
C THR A 232 -3.89 -23.13 -4.27
N THR A 233 -3.04 -22.28 -4.84
CA THR A 233 -3.42 -21.17 -5.72
C THR A 233 -3.42 -21.56 -7.19
N GLY A 234 -3.04 -22.80 -7.51
CA GLY A 234 -3.00 -23.36 -8.85
C GLY A 234 -4.36 -23.85 -9.38
N SER A 235 -5.44 -23.62 -8.64
CA SER A 235 -6.82 -23.88 -9.08
C SER A 235 -7.11 -25.30 -9.55
N LEU A 236 -6.54 -26.30 -8.85
CA LEU A 236 -6.89 -27.71 -9.08
C LEU A 236 -8.31 -27.96 -8.58
N VAL A 237 -9.24 -28.26 -9.48
CA VAL A 237 -10.66 -28.47 -9.16
C VAL A 237 -11.13 -29.82 -9.70
N PRO A 238 -12.19 -30.42 -9.11
CA PRO A 238 -12.88 -31.54 -9.72
C PRO A 238 -13.35 -31.20 -11.14
N VAL A 239 -13.36 -32.19 -12.03
CA VAL A 239 -13.87 -32.02 -13.40
C VAL A 239 -15.28 -31.43 -13.37
N GLY A 240 -15.50 -30.45 -14.26
CA GLY A 240 -16.73 -29.66 -14.32
C GLY A 240 -16.71 -28.38 -13.48
N ASN A 241 -15.69 -28.18 -12.62
CA ASN A 241 -15.52 -26.97 -11.80
C ASN A 241 -16.84 -26.59 -11.08
N PRO A 242 -17.33 -27.44 -10.17
CA PRO A 242 -18.68 -27.32 -9.62
C PRO A 242 -18.94 -25.97 -8.95
N ASP A 243 -17.92 -25.39 -8.33
CA ASP A 243 -17.98 -24.10 -7.65
C ASP A 243 -17.63 -22.89 -8.53
N ARG A 244 -17.37 -23.12 -9.83
CA ARG A 244 -17.05 -22.08 -10.82
C ARG A 244 -15.91 -21.16 -10.38
N ILE A 245 -14.85 -21.74 -9.81
CA ILE A 245 -13.62 -21.00 -9.51
C ILE A 245 -13.09 -20.39 -10.83
N PRO A 246 -12.87 -19.07 -10.90
CA PRO A 246 -12.46 -18.42 -12.15
C PRO A 246 -11.00 -18.72 -12.50
N SER A 247 -10.61 -18.56 -13.76
CA SER A 247 -9.23 -18.78 -14.21
C SER A 247 -8.26 -17.65 -13.82
N GLY A 248 -8.77 -16.54 -13.30
CA GLY A 248 -8.00 -15.43 -12.75
C GLY A 248 -8.92 -14.48 -12.00
N SER A 249 -8.31 -13.56 -11.24
CA SER A 249 -8.99 -12.57 -10.40
C SER A 249 -10.02 -13.20 -9.46
N ALA A 250 -9.64 -14.31 -8.82
CA ALA A 250 -10.53 -15.00 -7.90
C ALA A 250 -10.83 -14.15 -6.67
N SER A 251 -12.11 -14.07 -6.32
CA SER A 251 -12.62 -13.51 -5.06
C SER A 251 -13.23 -14.58 -4.15
N VAL A 252 -13.06 -15.85 -4.53
CA VAL A 252 -13.62 -17.03 -3.89
C VAL A 252 -12.56 -18.11 -3.70
N TRP A 253 -12.73 -18.92 -2.67
CA TRP A 253 -11.98 -20.13 -2.43
C TRP A 253 -12.95 -21.25 -2.05
N LYS A 254 -12.51 -22.50 -2.21
CA LYS A 254 -13.27 -23.70 -1.85
C LYS A 254 -12.40 -24.74 -1.21
N ARG A 255 -13.03 -25.73 -0.61
CA ARG A 255 -12.36 -26.94 -0.15
C ARG A 255 -13.08 -28.17 -0.69
N TYR A 256 -12.32 -29.22 -0.99
CA TYR A 256 -12.87 -30.47 -1.50
C TYR A 256 -12.32 -31.65 -0.69
N ASP A 257 -13.16 -32.67 -0.50
CA ASP A 257 -12.86 -33.87 0.30
C ASP A 257 -11.81 -34.76 -0.39
N ILE A 258 -10.83 -35.23 0.37
CA ILE A 258 -9.73 -36.10 -0.09
C ILE A 258 -9.59 -37.40 0.71
N ARG A 259 -10.54 -37.71 1.60
CA ARG A 259 -10.49 -38.91 2.46
C ARG A 259 -10.36 -40.20 1.65
N GLY A 260 -11.12 -40.29 0.56
CA GLY A 260 -11.15 -41.46 -0.33
C GLY A 260 -10.12 -41.45 -1.46
N LEU A 261 -9.25 -40.44 -1.55
CA LEU A 261 -8.32 -40.28 -2.67
C LEU A 261 -6.91 -40.72 -2.30
N GLU A 262 -6.28 -41.57 -3.11
CA GLU A 262 -4.87 -41.94 -2.92
C GLU A 262 -3.91 -41.03 -3.72
N ALA A 263 -4.41 -40.44 -4.80
CA ALA A 263 -3.73 -39.51 -5.68
C ALA A 263 -4.79 -38.69 -6.43
N PHE A 264 -4.44 -37.47 -6.86
CA PHE A 264 -5.21 -36.77 -7.87
C PHE A 264 -4.94 -37.38 -9.26
N LYS A 265 -6.00 -37.65 -10.00
CA LYS A 265 -5.90 -38.37 -11.28
C LYS A 265 -6.35 -37.51 -12.45
N LYS A 266 -5.71 -37.73 -13.59
CA LYS A 266 -6.18 -37.27 -14.89
C LYS A 266 -7.66 -37.63 -15.10
N ASN A 267 -8.40 -36.72 -15.71
CA ASN A 267 -9.85 -36.81 -15.97
C ASN A 267 -10.76 -36.83 -14.73
N GLU A 268 -10.23 -36.76 -13.51
CA GLU A 268 -11.01 -36.55 -12.28
C GLU A 268 -10.82 -35.13 -11.75
N PHE A 269 -9.60 -34.58 -11.92
CA PHE A 269 -9.24 -33.22 -11.56
C PHE A 269 -8.54 -32.53 -12.73
N TYR A 270 -8.64 -31.20 -12.77
CA TYR A 270 -7.94 -30.36 -13.74
C TYR A 270 -7.70 -28.97 -13.17
N SER A 271 -6.72 -28.25 -13.70
CA SER A 271 -6.49 -26.86 -13.33
C SER A 271 -7.26 -25.92 -14.26
N VAL A 272 -7.97 -24.96 -13.66
CA VAL A 272 -8.59 -23.83 -14.38
C VAL A 272 -7.68 -22.61 -14.45
N HIS A 273 -6.44 -22.69 -13.94
CA HIS A 273 -5.56 -21.55 -13.78
C HIS A 273 -5.16 -20.92 -15.13
N GLY A 274 -5.37 -19.62 -15.28
CA GLY A 274 -5.08 -18.88 -16.52
C GLY A 274 -3.65 -18.32 -16.63
N GLY A 275 -2.84 -18.44 -15.58
CA GLY A 275 -1.49 -17.87 -15.51
C GLY A 275 -0.36 -18.80 -15.96
N PHE A 276 -0.65 -20.08 -16.23
CA PHE A 276 0.33 -21.05 -16.74
C PHE A 276 -0.35 -22.09 -17.65
N SER A 277 0.44 -22.83 -18.43
CA SER A 277 -0.08 -23.93 -19.24
C SER A 277 -0.55 -25.08 -18.35
N THR A 278 -1.84 -25.40 -18.40
CA THR A 278 -2.44 -26.46 -17.58
C THR A 278 -2.24 -27.85 -18.15
N ASN A 279 -1.64 -28.01 -19.34
CA ASN A 279 -1.46 -29.31 -19.99
C ASN A 279 -0.72 -30.31 -19.09
N ASN A 280 0.41 -29.92 -18.50
CA ASN A 280 1.19 -30.82 -17.63
C ASN A 280 0.41 -31.21 -16.37
N VAL A 281 -0.34 -30.26 -15.79
CA VAL A 281 -1.18 -30.50 -14.61
C VAL A 281 -2.38 -31.37 -14.95
N ASN A 282 -2.96 -31.23 -16.13
CA ASN A 282 -4.11 -32.02 -16.54
C ASN A 282 -3.71 -33.45 -16.94
N GLU A 283 -2.47 -33.62 -17.43
CA GLU A 283 -1.88 -34.94 -17.65
C GLU A 283 -1.50 -35.62 -16.32
N ASP A 284 -0.92 -34.88 -15.38
CA ASP A 284 -0.58 -35.35 -14.04
C ASP A 284 -0.85 -34.27 -12.97
N PRO A 285 -2.03 -34.32 -12.30
CA PRO A 285 -2.38 -33.37 -11.25
C PRO A 285 -1.43 -33.32 -10.05
N GLU A 286 -0.68 -34.38 -9.80
CA GLU A 286 0.26 -34.47 -8.66
C GLU A 286 1.44 -33.50 -8.81
N VAL A 287 1.74 -33.07 -10.04
CA VAL A 287 2.74 -32.01 -10.31
C VAL A 287 2.33 -30.69 -9.65
N LEU A 288 1.03 -30.45 -9.47
CA LEU A 288 0.50 -29.25 -8.85
C LEU A 288 0.24 -29.42 -7.35
N VAL A 289 -0.36 -30.55 -6.96
CA VAL A 289 -0.68 -30.85 -5.56
C VAL A 289 -0.25 -32.30 -5.27
N PRO A 290 0.87 -32.51 -4.55
CA PRO A 290 1.46 -33.85 -4.39
C PRO A 290 0.78 -34.65 -3.27
N LEU A 291 -0.49 -35.02 -3.46
CA LEU A 291 -1.29 -35.75 -2.47
C LEU A 291 -0.65 -37.10 -2.09
N THR A 292 -0.09 -37.84 -3.05
CA THR A 292 0.55 -39.13 -2.78
C THR A 292 1.72 -38.98 -1.81
N ALA A 293 2.58 -37.99 -2.02
CA ALA A 293 3.72 -37.74 -1.14
C ALA A 293 3.29 -37.30 0.26
N LEU A 294 2.19 -36.54 0.37
CA LEU A 294 1.64 -36.10 1.65
C LEU A 294 1.02 -37.26 2.44
N LYS A 295 0.30 -38.16 1.75
CA LYS A 295 -0.23 -39.38 2.37
C LYS A 295 0.87 -40.35 2.78
N GLU A 296 1.94 -40.46 2.00
CA GLU A 296 3.13 -41.22 2.38
C GLU A 296 3.79 -40.63 3.63
N ALA A 297 3.97 -39.30 3.67
CA ALA A 297 4.53 -38.61 4.84
C ALA A 297 3.68 -38.82 6.11
N GLU A 298 2.35 -38.88 6.00
CA GLU A 298 1.45 -39.23 7.11
C GLU A 298 1.67 -40.68 7.58
N ARG A 299 1.72 -41.64 6.65
CA ARG A 299 1.97 -43.06 6.96
C ARG A 299 3.31 -43.29 7.64
N GLU A 300 4.33 -42.55 7.22
CA GLU A 300 5.67 -42.60 7.79
C GLU A 300 5.81 -41.82 9.12
N GLY A 301 4.75 -41.12 9.56
CA GLY A 301 4.76 -40.32 10.78
C GLY A 301 5.60 -39.03 10.68
N LYS A 302 5.98 -38.62 9.46
CA LYS A 302 6.66 -37.33 9.21
C LYS A 302 5.70 -36.16 9.43
N ILE A 303 4.42 -36.37 9.17
CA ILE A 303 3.33 -35.49 9.60
C ILE A 303 2.36 -36.25 10.50
N GLY A 304 1.74 -35.55 11.46
CA GLY A 304 0.82 -36.18 12.41
C GLY A 304 -0.49 -36.61 11.77
N LYS A 305 -1.12 -35.71 11.01
CA LYS A 305 -2.33 -36.01 10.23
C LYS A 305 -2.47 -35.08 9.02
N LEU A 306 -2.86 -35.59 7.87
CA LEU A 306 -3.29 -34.78 6.74
C LEU A 306 -4.77 -34.39 6.91
N ASP A 307 -5.13 -33.14 6.63
CA ASP A 307 -6.54 -32.73 6.67
C ASP A 307 -7.39 -33.51 5.67
N ASP A 308 -8.66 -33.71 6.01
CA ASP A 308 -9.61 -34.44 5.16
C ASP A 308 -10.01 -33.64 3.90
N TYR A 309 -9.58 -32.38 3.82
CA TYR A 309 -9.84 -31.47 2.72
C TYR A 309 -8.55 -30.78 2.23
N TYR A 310 -8.55 -30.41 0.94
CA TYR A 310 -7.60 -29.43 0.40
C TYR A 310 -8.32 -28.16 -0.01
N TYR A 311 -7.61 -27.03 0.07
CA TYR A 311 -8.16 -25.68 -0.09
C TYR A 311 -7.66 -25.09 -1.41
N VAL A 312 -8.57 -24.51 -2.19
CA VAL A 312 -8.33 -24.13 -3.58
C VAL A 312 -8.79 -22.70 -3.83
N THR A 313 -7.93 -21.93 -4.46
CA THR A 313 -8.26 -20.66 -5.11
C THR A 313 -7.40 -20.47 -6.35
N THR A 314 -7.43 -19.27 -6.93
CA THR A 314 -6.65 -18.89 -8.12
C THR A 314 -5.76 -17.71 -7.78
N GLY A 315 -4.45 -17.88 -7.91
CA GLY A 315 -3.48 -16.80 -7.69
C GLY A 315 -3.40 -15.81 -8.85
N ASN A 316 -3.68 -16.28 -10.07
CA ASN A 316 -3.60 -15.46 -11.29
C ASN A 316 -4.43 -14.18 -11.20
N LEU A 317 -3.81 -13.00 -11.35
CA LEU A 317 -4.46 -11.68 -11.39
C LEU A 317 -5.38 -11.38 -10.18
N THR A 318 -5.17 -12.04 -9.05
CA THR A 318 -5.97 -11.81 -7.84
C THR A 318 -5.46 -10.54 -7.14
N ILE A 319 -6.36 -9.58 -6.97
CA ILE A 319 -6.01 -8.31 -6.32
C ILE A 319 -5.74 -8.52 -4.82
N LEU A 320 -4.81 -7.72 -4.27
CA LEU A 320 -4.35 -7.85 -2.88
C LEU A 320 -5.50 -7.81 -1.86
N LYS A 321 -6.52 -6.97 -2.11
CA LYS A 321 -7.71 -6.87 -1.25
C LYS A 321 -8.44 -8.22 -1.11
N GLU A 322 -8.69 -8.89 -2.23
CA GLU A 322 -9.39 -10.18 -2.25
C GLU A 322 -8.48 -11.30 -1.73
N ALA A 323 -7.19 -11.30 -2.07
CA ALA A 323 -6.21 -12.23 -1.49
C ALA A 323 -6.17 -12.15 0.04
N ARG A 324 -6.12 -10.93 0.61
CA ARG A 324 -6.15 -10.71 2.07
C ARG A 324 -7.45 -11.18 2.70
N LYS A 325 -8.59 -11.00 2.03
CA LYS A 325 -9.90 -11.49 2.49
C LYS A 325 -9.92 -13.03 2.52
N MET A 326 -9.63 -13.68 1.40
CA MET A 326 -9.62 -15.15 1.31
C MET A 326 -8.61 -15.77 2.27
N GLY A 327 -7.43 -15.17 2.43
CA GLY A 327 -6.44 -15.63 3.40
C GLY A 327 -6.96 -15.64 4.84
N ARG A 328 -7.70 -14.59 5.25
CA ARG A 328 -8.34 -14.55 6.59
C ARG A 328 -9.41 -15.63 6.75
N GLU A 329 -10.30 -15.76 5.77
CA GLU A 329 -11.38 -16.76 5.78
C GLU A 329 -10.83 -18.20 5.83
N ILE A 330 -9.80 -18.50 5.03
CA ILE A 330 -9.13 -19.80 5.05
C ILE A 330 -8.52 -20.04 6.43
N VAL A 331 -7.77 -19.09 6.99
CA VAL A 331 -7.16 -19.24 8.32
C VAL A 331 -8.20 -19.45 9.43
N GLU A 332 -9.34 -18.77 9.37
CA GLU A 332 -10.46 -19.00 10.29
C GLU A 332 -10.97 -20.45 10.18
N GLN A 333 -11.18 -20.94 8.96
CA GLN A 333 -11.58 -22.33 8.73
C GLN A 333 -10.54 -23.33 9.25
N LEU A 334 -9.25 -23.12 8.96
CA LEU A 334 -8.16 -23.98 9.44
C LEU A 334 -8.14 -24.07 10.97
N LYS A 335 -8.35 -22.94 11.66
CA LYS A 335 -8.45 -22.92 13.13
C LYS A 335 -9.64 -23.70 13.64
N MET A 336 -10.80 -23.57 12.99
CA MET A 336 -12.01 -24.34 13.34
C MET A 336 -11.78 -25.85 13.20
N ASP A 337 -11.00 -26.26 12.20
CA ASP A 337 -10.70 -27.67 11.92
C ASP A 337 -9.48 -28.20 12.71
N GLY A 338 -8.96 -27.40 13.65
CA GLY A 338 -7.85 -27.77 14.53
C GLY A 338 -6.53 -27.97 13.81
N ILE A 339 -6.32 -27.27 12.69
CA ILE A 339 -5.13 -27.40 11.84
C ILE A 339 -4.02 -26.50 12.38
N GLN A 340 -2.82 -27.07 12.58
CA GLN A 340 -1.69 -26.37 13.18
C GLN A 340 -0.72 -25.78 12.15
N ALA A 341 -0.68 -26.32 10.93
CA ALA A 341 0.11 -25.74 9.84
C ALA A 341 -0.51 -26.06 8.47
N ALA A 342 -0.11 -25.30 7.46
CA ALA A 342 -0.55 -25.50 6.09
C ALA A 342 0.65 -25.48 5.14
N ILE A 343 0.61 -26.35 4.14
CA ILE A 343 1.52 -26.33 3.01
C ILE A 343 0.82 -25.57 1.89
N MET A 344 1.43 -24.48 1.44
CA MET A 344 0.95 -23.71 0.30
C MET A 344 1.75 -24.13 -0.94
N VAL A 345 1.06 -24.62 -1.97
CA VAL A 345 1.67 -25.08 -3.23
C VAL A 345 1.21 -24.24 -4.42
N ALA A 346 2.05 -24.20 -5.46
CA ALA A 346 1.80 -23.48 -6.71
C ALA A 346 1.46 -21.99 -6.51
N THR A 347 2.30 -21.30 -5.74
CA THR A 347 2.27 -19.85 -5.46
C THR A 347 2.93 -19.02 -6.55
#